data_AF-A0A328PYM9-F1
#
_entry.id   AF-A0A328PYM9-F1
#
_cell.length_a   1.000
_cell.length_b   1.000
_cell.length_c   1.000
_cell.angle_alpha   90.00
_cell.angle_beta   90.00
_cell.angle_gamma   90.00
#
_symmetry.space_group_name_H-M   'P 1'
#
loop_
_entity.id
_entity.type
_entity.pdbx_description
1 polymer ?
#
loop_
_entity_poly.entity_id
_entity_poly.type
_entity_poly.pdbx_seq_one_letter_code
_entity_poly.pdbx_strand_id
1 'polypeptide(L)'
;MPLNQTYLGITNNFSPQYMLLNIAFIILGIIFIISCILEINKRINSNKILYYPLMIITGVGFIFLGIFSAGQTSINNHQLAIFMSLLCGNIFLILMGKTINTNKIHRNTSLILGIIGTISFIILTYSLINKDMIIYMGLFERISIYTLIIWNIITGTYLLKQ
;
A
#
# COMPACT_ATOMS: atom_id res chain seq x y z
N MET A 1 -30.51 16.84 13.86
CA MET A 1 -29.27 16.84 14.67
C MET A 1 -28.11 17.10 13.73
N PRO A 2 -27.29 18.15 13.92
CA PRO A 2 -26.37 18.59 12.88
C PRO A 2 -25.14 17.68 12.82
N LEU A 3 -24.89 17.14 11.62
CA LEU A 3 -23.67 16.44 11.18
C LEU A 3 -22.51 17.45 11.07
N ASN A 4 -22.05 17.98 12.19
CA ASN A 4 -20.86 18.82 12.27
C ASN A 4 -19.71 18.04 12.88
N GLN A 5 -19.20 17.05 12.14
CA GLN A 5 -17.87 16.53 12.42
C GLN A 5 -16.96 16.84 11.25
N THR A 6 -16.30 17.99 11.39
CA THR A 6 -15.08 18.36 10.69
C THR A 6 -14.00 17.35 11.05
N TYR A 7 -13.94 16.24 10.33
CA TYR A 7 -12.86 15.28 10.45
C TYR A 7 -11.74 15.68 9.48
N LEU A 8 -10.57 16.04 10.02
CA LEU A 8 -9.31 16.21 9.28
C LEU A 8 -9.23 17.42 8.31
N GLY A 9 -10.08 18.45 8.47
CA GLY A 9 -10.04 19.65 7.61
C GLY A 9 -10.65 19.44 6.23
N ILE A 10 -11.36 18.32 6.02
CA ILE A 10 -12.08 18.02 4.79
C ILE A 10 -13.53 18.48 5.01
N THR A 11 -13.94 19.55 4.31
CA THR A 11 -15.36 19.90 4.19
C THR A 11 -16.12 18.71 3.59
N ASN A 12 -17.43 18.56 3.87
CA ASN A 12 -18.35 17.49 3.38
C ASN A 12 -18.40 17.25 1.84
N ASN A 13 -17.49 17.83 1.07
CA ASN A 13 -17.30 17.64 -0.35
C ASN A 13 -16.24 16.56 -0.57
N PHE A 14 -16.66 15.29 -0.66
CA PHE A 14 -15.84 14.27 -1.29
C PHE A 14 -15.42 14.74 -2.68
N SER A 15 -14.17 14.51 -3.09
CA SER A 15 -13.78 14.83 -4.46
C SER A 15 -14.62 14.00 -5.43
N PRO A 16 -15.01 14.51 -6.62
CA PRO A 16 -15.84 13.76 -7.57
C PRO A 16 -15.27 12.38 -7.94
N GLN A 17 -13.97 12.17 -7.77
CA GLN A 17 -13.26 10.95 -8.10
C GLN A 17 -12.99 10.02 -6.91
N TYR A 18 -13.55 10.28 -5.72
CA TYR A 18 -13.30 9.43 -4.53
C TYR A 18 -13.69 7.96 -4.79
N MET A 19 -14.77 7.75 -5.54
CA MET A 19 -15.25 6.41 -5.89
C MET A 19 -14.27 5.67 -6.80
N LEU A 20 -13.61 6.38 -7.73
CA LEU A 20 -12.60 5.81 -8.62
C LEU A 20 -11.37 5.35 -7.81
N LEU A 21 -10.94 6.15 -6.82
CA LEU A 21 -9.83 5.81 -5.94
C LEU A 21 -10.13 4.56 -5.11
N ASN A 22 -11.33 4.47 -4.53
CA ASN A 22 -11.76 3.31 -3.76
C ASN A 22 -11.75 2.03 -4.59
N ILE A 23 -12.30 2.10 -5.82
CA ILE A 23 -12.29 0.98 -6.76
C ILE A 23 -10.85 0.58 -7.10
N ALA A 24 -9.97 1.55 -7.33
CA ALA A 24 -8.56 1.29 -7.61
C ALA A 24 -7.86 0.56 -6.45
N PHE A 25 -8.17 0.91 -5.19
CA PHE A 25 -7.64 0.19 -4.03
C PHE A 25 -8.14 -1.24 -3.94
N ILE A 26 -9.43 -1.48 -4.18
CA ILE A 26 -9.99 -2.84 -4.20
C ILE A 26 -9.29 -3.68 -5.28
N ILE A 27 -9.14 -3.14 -6.49
CA ILE A 27 -8.43 -3.80 -7.59
C ILE A 27 -6.97 -4.10 -7.20
N LEU A 28 -6.27 -3.14 -6.61
CA LEU A 28 -4.88 -3.32 -6.17
C LEU A 28 -4.77 -4.43 -5.12
N GLY A 29 -5.72 -4.50 -4.18
CA GLY A 29 -5.77 -5.55 -3.18
C GLY A 29 -5.97 -6.94 -3.77
N ILE A 30 -6.87 -7.05 -4.75
CA ILE A 30 -7.10 -8.30 -5.51
C ILE A 30 -5.83 -8.71 -6.26
N ILE A 31 -5.12 -7.77 -6.91
CA ILE A 31 -3.86 -8.05 -7.63
C ILE A 31 -2.81 -8.64 -6.67
N PHE A 32 -2.67 -8.11 -5.46
CA PHE A 32 -1.74 -8.66 -4.46
C PHE A 32 -2.12 -10.09 -4.04
N ILE A 33 -3.41 -10.37 -3.85
CA ILE A 33 -3.89 -11.72 -3.50
C ILE A 33 -3.67 -12.70 -4.66
N ILE A 34 -3.98 -12.31 -5.89
CA ILE A 34 -3.75 -13.12 -7.10
C ILE A 34 -2.26 -13.38 -7.30
N SER A 35 -1.42 -12.37 -7.08
CA SER A 35 0.04 -12.50 -7.17
C SER A 35 0.59 -13.57 -6.21
N CYS A 36 -0.10 -13.79 -5.09
CA CYS A 36 0.18 -14.85 -4.13
C CYS A 36 -0.08 -16.24 -4.72
N ILE A 37 -1.18 -16.38 -5.47
CA ILE A 37 -1.61 -17.62 -6.15
C ILE A 37 -0.73 -17.92 -7.37
N LEU A 38 -0.32 -16.88 -8.12
CA LEU A 38 0.52 -17.01 -9.32
C LEU A 38 1.99 -17.40 -9.02
N GLU A 39 2.30 -17.75 -7.77
CA GLU A 39 3.60 -18.31 -7.36
C GLU A 39 4.81 -17.48 -7.80
N ILE A 40 4.73 -16.14 -7.69
CA ILE A 40 5.92 -15.27 -7.73
C ILE A 40 7.02 -15.81 -6.77
N ASN A 41 6.60 -16.51 -5.71
CA ASN A 41 7.43 -17.20 -4.71
C ASN A 41 8.23 -18.40 -5.23
N LYS A 42 7.94 -18.98 -6.41
CA LYS A 42 8.80 -20.01 -7.03
C LYS A 42 10.20 -19.48 -7.37
N ARG A 43 10.33 -18.17 -7.51
CA ARG A 43 11.56 -17.46 -7.88
C ARG A 43 12.30 -16.85 -6.68
N ILE A 44 11.87 -17.18 -5.46
CA ILE A 44 12.45 -16.67 -4.23
C ILE A 44 13.32 -17.77 -3.60
N ASN A 45 14.59 -17.45 -3.31
CA ASN A 45 15.56 -18.38 -2.72
C ASN A 45 15.43 -18.51 -1.18
N SER A 46 14.51 -17.77 -0.55
CA SER A 46 14.35 -17.64 0.90
C SER A 46 13.02 -18.22 1.40
N ASN A 47 12.80 -18.20 2.73
CA ASN A 47 11.63 -18.72 3.44
C ASN A 47 10.32 -18.18 2.84
N LYS A 48 9.75 -18.94 1.89
CA LYS A 48 8.50 -18.64 1.17
C LYS A 48 7.34 -18.35 2.13
N ILE A 49 7.41 -18.92 3.34
CA ILE A 49 6.42 -18.81 4.43
C ILE A 49 6.15 -17.36 4.84
N LEU A 50 7.12 -16.44 4.75
CA LEU A 50 6.91 -15.04 5.16
C LEU A 50 6.25 -14.19 4.06
N TYR A 51 6.38 -14.54 2.79
CA TYR A 51 5.85 -13.73 1.69
C TYR A 51 4.33 -13.83 1.56
N TYR A 52 3.79 -15.05 1.69
CA TYR A 52 2.36 -15.30 1.61
C TYR A 52 1.53 -14.46 2.59
N PRO A 53 1.79 -14.49 3.92
CA PRO A 53 1.02 -13.69 4.86
C PRO A 53 1.17 -12.19 4.59
N LEU A 54 2.37 -11.71 4.23
CA LEU A 54 2.59 -10.29 3.94
C LEU A 54 1.76 -9.84 2.73
N MET A 55 1.75 -10.60 1.64
CA MET A 55 0.96 -10.27 0.45
C MET A 55 -0.55 -10.34 0.73
N ILE A 56 -1.01 -11.35 1.47
CA ILE A 56 -2.42 -11.47 1.85
C ILE A 56 -2.84 -10.29 2.73
N ILE A 57 -2.07 -9.97 3.77
CA ILE A 57 -2.36 -8.85 4.67
C ILE A 57 -2.37 -7.53 3.88
N THR A 58 -1.41 -7.34 2.98
CA THR A 58 -1.34 -6.16 2.10
C THR A 58 -2.58 -6.05 1.22
N GLY A 59 -2.99 -7.16 0.59
CA GLY A 59 -4.14 -7.23 -0.29
C GLY A 59 -5.45 -6.95 0.45
N VAL A 60 -5.64 -7.58 1.61
CA VAL A 60 -6.80 -7.32 2.50
C VAL A 60 -6.80 -5.87 2.97
N GLY A 61 -5.64 -5.31 3.33
CA GLY A 61 -5.49 -3.92 3.73
C GLY A 61 -5.95 -2.95 2.64
N PHE A 62 -5.58 -3.20 1.37
CA PHE A 62 -6.03 -2.37 0.25
C PHE A 62 -7.54 -2.49 -0.03
N ILE A 63 -8.11 -3.69 0.09
CA ILE A 63 -9.57 -3.87 0.00
C ILE A 63 -10.27 -3.07 1.11
N PHE A 64 -9.74 -3.12 2.34
CA PHE A 64 -10.25 -2.34 3.47
C PHE A 64 -10.10 -0.84 3.24
N LEU A 65 -9.03 -0.35 2.63
CA LEU A 65 -8.90 1.07 2.25
C LEU A 65 -9.97 1.52 1.26
N GLY A 66 -10.34 0.65 0.31
CA GLY A 66 -11.39 0.96 -0.67
C GLY A 66 -12.80 0.94 -0.07
N ILE A 67 -13.05 0.07 0.91
CA ILE A 67 -14.35 -0.03 1.61
C ILE A 67 -14.46 1.07 2.68
N PHE A 68 -13.39 1.28 3.46
CA PHE A 68 -13.34 2.21 4.58
C PHE A 68 -12.58 3.48 4.18
N SER A 69 -13.23 4.30 3.39
CA SER A 69 -12.65 5.56 2.89
C SER A 69 -12.48 6.60 4.00
N ALA A 70 -11.45 7.43 3.85
CA ALA A 70 -11.23 8.59 4.70
C ALA A 70 -12.51 9.47 4.75
N GLY A 71 -13.07 9.65 5.96
CA GLY A 71 -14.26 10.47 6.20
C GLY A 71 -15.61 9.73 6.27
N GLN A 72 -15.70 8.45 5.89
CA GLN A 72 -16.94 7.67 6.02
C GLN A 72 -16.98 6.74 7.23
N THR A 73 -15.82 6.40 7.78
CA THR A 73 -15.69 5.38 8.83
C THR A 73 -14.93 5.87 10.05
N SER A 74 -15.02 5.12 11.15
CA SER A 74 -14.23 5.37 12.35
C SER A 74 -12.74 5.48 11.99
N ILE A 75 -12.06 6.48 12.58
CA ILE A 75 -10.64 6.77 12.36
C ILE A 75 -9.78 5.51 12.53
N ASN A 76 -10.14 4.66 13.50
CA ASN A 76 -9.41 3.44 13.82
C ASN A 76 -9.42 2.41 12.68
N ASN A 77 -10.55 2.25 11.96
CA ASN A 77 -10.66 1.25 10.88
C ASN A 77 -9.87 1.68 9.65
N HIS A 78 -9.91 2.97 9.32
CA HIS A 78 -9.15 3.51 8.19
C HIS A 78 -7.64 3.47 8.47
N GLN A 79 -7.23 3.87 9.68
CA GLN A 79 -5.83 3.75 10.09
C GLN A 79 -5.35 2.30 10.05
N LEU A 80 -6.15 1.35 10.55
CA LEU A 80 -5.81 -0.08 10.48
C LEU A 80 -5.58 -0.55 9.03
N ALA A 81 -6.43 -0.13 8.10
CA ALA A 81 -6.28 -0.43 6.68
C ALA A 81 -4.96 0.14 6.11
N ILE A 82 -4.60 1.37 6.47
CA ILE A 82 -3.32 2.01 6.11
C ILE A 82 -2.14 1.19 6.67
N PHE A 83 -2.18 0.78 7.93
CA PHE A 83 -1.13 -0.05 8.51
C PHE A 83 -1.00 -1.39 7.78
N MET A 84 -2.11 -2.11 7.57
CA MET A 84 -2.10 -3.42 6.91
C MET A 84 -1.59 -3.35 5.47
N SER A 85 -1.99 -2.34 4.70
CA SER A 85 -1.59 -2.20 3.30
C SER A 85 -0.16 -1.67 3.13
N LEU A 86 0.14 -0.53 3.76
CA LEU A 86 1.38 0.20 3.47
C LEU A 86 2.57 -0.38 4.22
N LEU A 87 2.42 -0.74 5.49
CA LEU A 87 3.53 -1.29 6.26
C LEU A 87 3.90 -2.69 5.75
N CYS A 88 2.92 -3.60 5.65
CA CYS A 88 3.19 -4.96 5.17
C CYS A 88 3.65 -4.96 3.71
N GLY A 89 3.05 -4.14 2.84
CA GLY A 89 3.41 -4.07 1.43
C GLY A 89 4.84 -3.59 1.21
N ASN A 90 5.26 -2.54 1.92
CA ASN A 90 6.62 -2.00 1.77
C ASN A 90 7.68 -2.88 2.44
N ILE A 91 7.35 -3.57 3.54
CA ILE A 91 8.24 -4.61 4.10
C ILE A 91 8.39 -5.77 3.10
N PHE A 92 7.30 -6.18 2.46
CA PHE A 92 7.32 -7.22 1.43
C PHE A 92 8.26 -6.83 0.28
N LEU A 93 8.18 -5.60 -0.23
CA LEU A 93 9.09 -5.06 -1.23
C LEU A 93 10.58 -5.16 -0.84
N ILE A 94 10.91 -4.81 0.40
CA ILE A 94 12.29 -4.89 0.92
C ILE A 94 12.77 -6.34 0.98
N LEU A 95 11.93 -7.25 1.49
CA LEU A 95 12.26 -8.67 1.56
C LEU A 95 12.42 -9.27 0.16
N MET A 96 11.55 -8.88 -0.76
CA MET A 96 11.60 -9.31 -2.16
C MET A 96 12.87 -8.82 -2.84
N GLY A 97 13.22 -7.54 -2.66
CA GLY A 97 14.47 -6.96 -3.16
C GLY A 97 15.75 -7.56 -2.54
N LYS A 98 15.66 -8.38 -1.49
CA LYS A 98 16.82 -9.10 -0.94
C LYS A 98 16.92 -10.54 -1.43
N THR A 99 15.80 -11.16 -1.79
CA THR A 99 15.70 -12.63 -1.91
C THR A 99 15.23 -13.12 -3.27
N ILE A 100 14.71 -12.24 -4.12
CA ILE A 100 14.23 -12.60 -5.44
C ILE A 100 15.40 -13.00 -6.35
N ASN A 101 15.31 -14.16 -6.98
CA ASN A 101 16.31 -14.70 -7.90
C ASN A 101 15.99 -14.26 -9.34
N THR A 102 16.02 -12.95 -9.56
CA THR A 102 15.79 -12.31 -10.87
C THR A 102 16.95 -11.37 -11.22
N ASN A 103 16.88 -10.71 -12.37
CA ASN A 103 17.90 -9.72 -12.76
C ASN A 103 18.14 -8.67 -11.66
N LYS A 104 19.41 -8.26 -11.49
CA LYS A 104 19.88 -7.27 -10.50
C LYS A 104 19.05 -5.98 -10.52
N ILE A 105 18.58 -5.55 -11.69
CA ILE A 105 17.73 -4.36 -11.85
C ILE A 105 16.40 -4.53 -11.11
N HIS A 106 15.71 -5.65 -11.30
CA HIS A 106 14.42 -5.90 -10.65
C HIS A 106 14.56 -6.03 -9.13
N ARG A 107 15.66 -6.66 -8.70
CA ARG A 107 16.01 -6.77 -7.28
C ARG A 107 16.25 -5.41 -6.62
N ASN A 108 17.11 -4.58 -7.23
CA ASN A 108 17.46 -3.27 -6.69
C ASN A 108 16.27 -2.30 -6.71
N THR A 109 15.46 -2.32 -7.77
CA THR A 109 14.25 -1.48 -7.87
C THR A 109 13.23 -1.84 -6.79
N SER A 110 12.99 -3.13 -6.53
CA SER A 110 12.11 -3.58 -5.44
C SER A 110 12.59 -3.09 -4.08
N LEU A 111 13.90 -3.15 -3.83
CA LEU A 111 14.50 -2.71 -2.58
C LEU A 111 14.38 -1.19 -2.39
N ILE A 112 14.71 -0.40 -3.43
CA ILE A 112 14.63 1.07 -3.38
C ILE A 112 13.19 1.52 -3.17
N LEU A 113 12.23 0.96 -3.92
CA LEU A 113 10.81 1.27 -3.77
C LEU A 113 10.30 0.90 -2.37
N GLY A 114 10.71 -0.24 -1.85
CA GLY A 114 10.40 -0.63 -0.48
C GLY A 114 10.90 0.37 0.56
N ILE A 115 12.16 0.81 0.46
CA ILE A 115 12.74 1.80 1.38
C ILE A 115 12.00 3.15 1.30
N ILE A 116 11.75 3.66 0.08
CA ILE A 116 11.05 4.92 -0.12
C ILE A 116 9.63 4.83 0.46
N GLY A 117 8.94 3.72 0.22
CA GLY A 117 7.60 3.49 0.73
C GLY A 117 7.54 3.34 2.24
N THR A 118 8.52 2.68 2.87
CA THR A 118 8.60 2.60 4.35
C THR A 118 8.93 3.94 4.98
N ILE A 119 9.86 4.73 4.40
CA ILE A 119 10.18 6.07 4.90
C ILE A 119 8.94 6.97 4.82
N SER A 120 8.22 6.92 3.69
CA SER A 120 7.00 7.70 3.51
C SER A 120 5.91 7.29 4.51
N PHE A 121 5.78 5.98 4.78
CA PHE A 121 4.88 5.47 5.81
C PHE A 121 5.27 5.96 7.22
N ILE A 122 6.55 5.98 7.57
CA ILE A 122 7.02 6.51 8.86
C ILE A 122 6.65 7.99 8.99
N ILE A 123 6.88 8.79 7.95
CA ILE A 123 6.51 10.21 7.96
C ILE A 123 4.99 10.40 8.06
N LEU A 124 4.19 9.54 7.40
CA LEU A 124 2.74 9.52 7.56
C LEU A 124 2.34 9.29 9.01
N THR A 125 2.91 8.27 9.67
CA THR A 125 2.60 8.00 11.09
C THR A 125 3.02 9.14 12.02
N TYR A 126 4.15 9.78 11.74
CA TYR A 126 4.59 10.98 12.47
C TYR A 126 3.64 12.16 12.26
N SER A 127 3.09 12.31 11.06
CA SER A 127 2.09 13.32 10.72
C SER A 127 0.75 13.11 11.42
N LEU A 128 0.41 11.88 11.81
CA LEU A 128 -0.81 11.61 12.59
C LEU A 128 -0.70 12.09 14.04
N ILE A 129 0.52 12.15 14.59
CA ILE A 129 0.80 12.58 15.96
C ILE A 129 0.95 14.10 16.02
N ASN A 130 1.55 14.72 15.00
CA ASN A 130 1.84 16.16 14.96
C ASN A 130 0.83 16.92 14.11
N LYS A 131 0.03 17.77 14.76
CA LYS A 131 -1.06 18.52 14.09
C LYS A 131 -0.58 19.44 12.97
N ASP A 132 0.63 19.99 13.09
CA ASP A 132 1.21 20.90 12.10
C ASP A 132 1.52 20.22 10.76
N MET A 133 1.68 18.89 10.77
CA MET A 133 2.05 18.10 9.59
C MET A 133 0.86 17.47 8.88
N ILE A 134 -0.36 17.59 9.42
CA ILE A 134 -1.60 16.95 8.89
C ILE A 134 -1.83 17.27 7.41
N ILE A 135 -1.44 18.46 6.95
CA ILE A 135 -1.57 18.89 5.54
C ILE A 135 -0.80 17.96 4.60
N TYR A 136 0.29 17.35 5.06
CA TYR A 136 1.14 16.45 4.28
C TYR A 136 0.71 14.98 4.36
N MET A 137 -0.28 14.64 5.19
CA MET A 137 -0.73 13.26 5.41
C MET A 137 -1.09 12.57 4.07
N GLY A 138 -1.95 13.20 3.28
CA GLY A 138 -2.37 12.64 1.99
C GLY A 138 -1.24 12.54 0.95
N LEU A 139 -0.20 13.36 1.06
CA LEU A 139 0.96 13.31 0.17
C LEU A 139 1.82 12.08 0.48
N PHE A 140 2.15 11.86 1.75
CA PHE A 140 2.99 10.71 2.16
C PHE A 140 2.25 9.38 2.05
N GLU A 141 0.94 9.37 2.25
CA GLU A 141 0.09 8.21 1.96
C GLU A 141 0.22 7.80 0.49
N ARG A 142 0.06 8.76 -0.44
CA ARG A 142 0.17 8.49 -1.89
C ARG A 142 1.56 8.04 -2.30
N ILE A 143 2.63 8.64 -1.76
CA ILE A 143 4.00 8.20 -2.09
C ILE A 143 4.20 6.73 -1.70
N SER A 144 3.71 6.35 -0.51
CA SER A 144 3.80 4.97 -0.03
C SER A 144 2.94 3.98 -0.84
N ILE A 145 1.81 4.44 -1.40
CA ILE A 145 0.99 3.63 -2.33
C ILE A 145 1.66 3.51 -3.69
N TYR A 146 2.23 4.60 -4.22
CA TYR A 146 2.81 4.62 -5.56
C TYR A 146 4.05 3.73 -5.67
N THR A 147 4.82 3.56 -4.60
CA THR A 147 5.93 2.60 -4.60
C THR A 147 5.45 1.17 -4.88
N LEU A 148 4.31 0.78 -4.31
CA LEU A 148 3.67 -0.53 -4.52
C LEU A 148 3.07 -0.67 -5.92
N ILE A 149 2.43 0.38 -6.45
CA ILE A 149 1.88 0.37 -7.82
C ILE A 149 2.99 0.26 -8.86
N ILE A 150 4.03 1.09 -8.74
CA ILE A 150 5.19 1.07 -9.65
C ILE A 150 5.83 -0.32 -9.64
N TRP A 151 5.99 -0.92 -8.46
CA TRP A 151 6.54 -2.26 -8.36
C TRP A 151 5.65 -3.32 -9.02
N ASN A 152 4.33 -3.27 -8.85
CA ASN A 152 3.41 -4.19 -9.52
C ASN A 152 3.53 -4.11 -11.05
N ILE A 153 3.65 -2.91 -11.61
CA ILE A 153 3.85 -2.70 -13.06
C ILE A 153 5.18 -3.28 -13.52
N ILE A 154 6.27 -3.00 -12.80
CA ILE A 154 7.61 -3.52 -13.13
C ILE A 154 7.61 -5.06 -13.03
N THR A 155 7.02 -5.62 -11.99
CA THR A 155 6.97 -7.07 -11.77
C THR A 155 6.13 -7.74 -12.85
N GLY A 156 4.95 -7.20 -13.17
CA GLY A 156 4.08 -7.71 -14.22
C GLY A 156 4.76 -7.69 -15.60
N THR A 157 5.43 -6.59 -15.95
CA THR A 157 6.18 -6.49 -17.23
C THR A 157 7.38 -7.45 -17.28
N TYR A 158 8.03 -7.70 -16.15
CA TYR A 158 9.13 -8.67 -16.06
C TYR A 158 8.63 -10.11 -16.19
N LEU A 159 7.46 -10.43 -15.62
CA LEU A 159 6.83 -11.74 -15.74
C LEU A 159 6.35 -12.03 -17.16
N LEU A 160 5.83 -11.03 -17.88
CA LEU A 160 5.37 -11.20 -19.27
C LEU A 160 6.50 -11.37 -20.29
N LYS A 161 7.72 -10.90 -19.98
CA LYS A 161 8.89 -10.99 -20.87
C LYS A 161 9.67 -12.31 -20.74
N GLN A 162 9.28 -13.18 -19.81
CA GLN A 162 9.89 -14.49 -19.60
C GLN A 162 8.99 -15.60 -20.11
#